data_AF-A0A349LRY1-F1
#
_entry.id   AF-A0A349LRY1-F1
#
_cell.length_a   1.000
_cell.length_b   1.000
_cell.length_c   1.000
_cell.angle_alpha   90.00
_cell.angle_beta   90.00
_cell.angle_gamma   90.00
#
_symmetry.space_group_name_H-M   'P 1'
#
loop_
_entity.id
_entity.type
_entity.pdbx_description
1 polymer ?
#
loop_
_entity_poly.entity_id
_entity_poly.type
_entity_poly.pdbx_seq_one_letter_code
_entity_poly.pdbx_strand_id
1 'polypeptide(L)' 'MASQYLRDASGVIYAIIDDEGGGNQVIRTYEHGWIGRYYAIPNITVELRTGAIIARGNALASLVSPKRY' A
#
# COMPACT_ATOMS: atom_id res chain seq x y z
N MET A 1 3.88 2.05 15.85
CA MET A 1 3.50 1.74 14.46
C MET A 1 2.34 2.65 14.10
N ALA A 2 2.48 3.45 13.05
CA ALA A 2 1.41 4.34 12.58
C ALA A 2 0.78 3.70 11.33
N SER A 3 -0.55 3.69 11.27
CA SER A 3 -1.30 3.17 10.14
C SER A 3 -2.05 4.31 9.47
N GLN A 4 -1.96 4.40 8.15
CA GLN A 4 -2.71 5.34 7.34
C GLN A 4 -3.84 4.60 6.63
N TYR A 5 -5.06 5.15 6.70
CA TYR A 5 -6.24 4.56 6.07
C TYR A 5 -6.53 5.26 4.74
N LEU A 6 -6.60 4.48 3.67
CA LEU A 6 -7.00 4.96 2.36
C LEU A 6 -8.52 4.83 2.23
N ARG A 7 -9.16 5.95 1.88
CA ARG A 7 -10.61 6.06 1.74
C ARG A 7 -10.98 6.42 0.32
N ASP A 8 -12.09 5.86 -0.16
CA ASP A 8 -12.66 6.26 -1.44
C ASP A 8 -13.37 7.62 -1.34
N ALA A 9 -13.95 8.08 -2.45
CA ALA A 9 -14.69 9.34 -2.51
C ALA A 9 -15.94 9.35 -1.61
N SER A 10 -16.46 8.17 -1.26
CA SER A 10 -17.61 7.98 -0.36
C SER A 10 -17.19 7.89 1.12
N GLY A 11 -15.89 7.95 1.42
CA GLY A 11 -15.34 7.87 2.77
C GLY A 11 -15.14 6.44 3.29
N VAL A 12 -15.36 5.41 2.48
CA VAL A 12 -15.18 4.00 2.85
C VAL A 12 -13.70 3.62 2.79
N ILE A 13 -13.20 2.99 3.85
CA ILE A 13 -11.81 2.51 3.89
C ILE A 13 -11.68 1.27 3.01
N TYR A 14 -10.80 1.32 2.01
CA TYR A 14 -10.57 0.21 1.09
C TYR A 14 -9.16 -0.41 1.24
N ALA A 15 -8.21 0.35 1.79
CA ALA A 15 -6.86 -0.14 2.08
C ALA A 15 -6.22 0.56 3.30
N ILE A 16 -5.20 -0.08 3.85
CA ILE A 16 -4.45 0.35 5.02
C ILE A 16 -2.97 0.28 4.67
N ILE A 17 -2.24 1.35 4.96
CA ILE A 17 -0.78 1.41 4.88
C ILE A 17 -0.24 1.35 6.31
N ASP A 18 0.51 0.31 6.65
CA ASP A 18 1.19 0.21 7.94
C ASP A 18 2.68 0.53 7.78
N ASP A 19 3.21 1.32 8.71
CA ASP A 19 4.65 1.54 8.83
C ASP A 19 5.27 0.43 9.68
N GLU A 20 6.17 -0.35 9.08
CA GLU A 20 6.84 -1.49 9.71
C GLU A 20 8.16 -1.08 10.41
N GLY A 21 8.48 0.22 10.45
CA GLY A 21 9.75 0.71 10.96
C GLY A 21 10.87 0.68 9.92
N GLY A 22 11.88 1.52 10.14
CA GLY A 22 12.94 1.75 9.15
C GLY A 22 12.46 2.42 7.85
N GLY A 23 11.27 3.02 7.87
CA GLY A 23 10.63 3.67 6.71
C GLY A 23 9.97 2.71 5.72
N ASN A 24 10.00 1.40 6.00
CA ASN A 24 9.30 0.42 5.18
C ASN A 24 7.80 0.51 5.45
N GLN A 25 7.03 0.35 4.39
CA GLN A 25 5.59 0.46 4.47
C GLN A 25 4.95 -0.70 3.74
N VAL A 26 3.82 -1.16 4.25
CA VAL A 26 3.09 -2.27 3.65
C VAL A 26 1.64 -1.87 3.46
N ILE A 27 1.08 -2.22 2.30
CA ILE A 27 -0.30 -1.92 1.97
C ILE A 27 -1.12 -3.20 1.90
N ARG A 28 -2.21 -3.19 2.64
CA ARG A 28 -3.18 -4.29 2.73
C ARG A 28 -4.59 -3.78 2.50
N THR A 29 -5.48 -4.66 2.07
CA THR A 29 -6.92 -4.38 2.02
C THR A 29 -7.47 -4.17 3.43
N TYR A 30 -8.65 -3.57 3.53
CA TYR A 30 -9.39 -3.52 4.80
C TYR A 30 -9.60 -4.92 5.43
N GLU A 31 -9.76 -5.95 4.59
CA GLU A 31 -9.87 -7.36 4.99
C GLU A 31 -8.53 -8.04 5.30
N HIS A 32 -7.44 -7.26 5.46
CA HIS A 32 -6.10 -7.75 5.79
C HIS A 32 -5.41 -8.58 4.69
N GLY A 33 -5.86 -8.47 3.43
CA GLY A 33 -5.18 -9.07 2.28
C GLY A 33 -3.98 -8.22 1.85
N TRP A 34 -2.79 -8.81 1.75
CA TRP A 34 -1.58 -8.11 1.31
C TRP A 34 -1.66 -7.71 -0.17
N ILE A 35 -1.32 -6.45 -0.47
CA ILE A 35 -1.34 -5.93 -1.85
C ILE A 35 0.09 -5.59 -2.29
N GLY A 36 0.82 -4.84 -1.48
CA GLY A 36 2.17 -4.40 -1.84
C GLY A 36 3.00 -3.96 -0.66
N ARG A 37 4.28 -3.73 -0.94
CA ARG A 37 5.25 -3.27 0.06
C ARG A 37 6.20 -2.27 -0.56
N TYR A 38 6.46 -1.21 0.17
CA TYR A 38 7.47 -0.22 -0.12
C TYR A 38 8.68 -0.48 0.78
N TYR A 39 9.83 -0.58 0.13
CA TYR A 39 11.12 -0.75 0.77
C TYR A 39 11.88 0.57 0.72
N ALA A 40 12.17 1.16 1.87
CA ALA A 40 12.78 2.48 1.96
C ALA A 40 14.24 2.49 1.48
N ILE A 41 15.02 1.49 1.86
CA ILE A 41 16.45 1.39 1.50
C ILE A 41 16.65 1.37 -0.03
N PRO A 42 16.03 0.45 -0.79
CA PRO A 42 16.10 0.47 -2.25
C PRO A 42 15.18 1.52 -2.89
N ASN A 43 14.33 2.20 -2.10
CA ASN A 43 13.32 3.14 -2.57
C ASN A 43 12.46 2.56 -3.70
N ILE A 44 11.88 1.37 -3.50
CA ILE A 44 11.02 0.69 -4.48
C ILE A 44 9.71 0.25 -3.86
N THR A 45 8.65 0.23 -4.67
CA THR A 45 7.39 -0.40 -4.34
C THR A 45 7.23 -1.68 -5.14
N VAL A 46 6.88 -2.76 -4.45
CA VAL A 46 6.67 -4.10 -4.99
C VAL A 46 5.23 -4.53 -4.77
N GLU A 47 4.58 -5.05 -5.80
CA GLU A 47 3.29 -5.73 -5.67
C GLU A 47 3.53 -7.14 -5.11
N LEU A 48 2.94 -7.46 -3.96
CA LEU A 48 3.20 -8.73 -3.26
C LEU A 48 2.57 -9.93 -3.95
N ARG A 49 1.52 -9.72 -4.76
CA ARG A 49 0.85 -10.80 -5.50
C ARG A 49 1.71 -11.34 -6.65
N THR A 50 2.43 -10.47 -7.34
CA THR A 50 3.21 -10.81 -8.54
C THR A 50 4.71 -10.76 -8.30
N GLY A 51 5.16 -10.11 -7.22
CA GLY A 51 6.56 -9.80 -6.96
C GLY A 51 7.12 -8.70 -7.86
N ALA A 52 6.29 -8.07 -8.70
CA ALA A 52 6.73 -7.06 -9.65
C ALA A 52 7.07 -5.73 -8.95
N ILE A 53 8.18 -5.12 -9.36
CA ILE A 53 8.48 -3.73 -9.00
C ILE A 53 7.59 -2.84 -9.87
N ILE A 54 6.61 -2.20 -9.23
CA ILE A 54 5.65 -1.33 -9.92
C ILE A 54 6.07 0.14 -9.91
N ALA A 55 6.96 0.52 -9.00
CA ALA A 55 7.47 1.89 -8.92
C ALA A 55 8.85 1.94 -8.25
N ARG A 56 9.64 2.93 -8.66
CA ARG A 56 10.81 3.42 -7.91
C ARG A 56 10.37 4.67 -7.15
N GLY A 57 10.22 4.55 -5.84
CA GLY A 57 9.49 5.51 -5.01
C GLY A 57 8.39 4.85 -4.19
N ASN A 58 7.83 5.60 -3.25
CA ASN A 58 6.65 5.20 -2.50
C ASN A 58 5.39 5.47 -3.32
N ALA A 59 4.91 4.45 -4.03
CA ALA A 59 3.72 4.52 -4.86
C ALA A 59 2.60 3.62 -4.33
N LEU A 60 2.58 3.33 -3.03
CA LEU A 60 1.63 2.38 -2.45
C LEU A 60 0.17 2.74 -2.73
N ALA A 61 -0.18 4.03 -2.73
CA ALA A 61 -1.53 4.49 -3.07
C ALA A 61 -1.95 4.15 -4.52
N SER A 62 -1.00 4.04 -5.46
CA SER A 62 -1.27 3.71 -6.86
C SER A 62 -1.51 2.22 -7.10
N LEU A 63 -1.06 1.34 -6.19
CA LEU A 63 -1.34 -0.10 -6.28
C LEU A 63 -2.81 -0.42 -6.12
N VAL A 64 -3.50 0.42 -5.34
CA VAL A 64 -4.87 0.15 -4.96
C VAL A 64 -5.76 1.13 -5.69
N SER A 65 -6.22 0.70 -6.86
CA SER A 65 -7.28 1.43 -7.55
C SER A 65 -8.52 1.45 -6.66
N PRO A 66 -9.08 2.63 -6.35
CA PRO A 66 -10.34 2.69 -5.63
C PRO A 66 -11.41 1.97 -6.47
N LYS A 67 -12.20 1.09 -5.85
CA LYS A 67 -13.36 0.50 -6.53
C LYS A 67 -14.30 1.64 -6.92
N ARG A 68 -14.51 1.84 -8.22
CA ARG A 68 -15.60 2.68 -8.73
C ARG A 68 -16.89 1.88 -8.56
N TYR A 69 -17.75 2.35 -7.66
CA TYR A 69 -19.13 1.91 -7.53
C TYR A 69 -20.04 2.92 -8.22
#